data_AF-A0A452Z2G7-F1
#
_entry.id   AF-A0A452Z2G7-F1
#
_cell.length_a   1.000
_cell.length_b   1.000
_cell.length_c   1.000
_cell.angle_alpha   90.00
_cell.angle_beta   90.00
_cell.angle_gamma   90.00
#
_symmetry.space_group_name_H-M   'P 1'
#
loop_
_entity.id
_entity.type
_entity.pdbx_description
1 polymer ?
#
loop_
_entity_poly.entity_id
_entity_poly.type
_entity_poly.pdbx_seq_one_letter_code
_entity_poly.pdbx_strand_id
1 'polypeptide(L)'
;AQALYVFSDGKMNIERLTQLVELVGKERLILDLSCRKKDGRYAIVTDRWQKFSDVFVDGPTLERLAAYADEFLVHGVDVEGKRLGIDEELVELLGSHSPIPTTYAGGVSTMDDLERIKKAGKSRVDVTVGSALDIFGGDLPYDDVVRWHKEQNLVSKR
;
A
#
# COMPACT_ATOMS: atom_id res chain seq x y z
N ALA A 1 -6.04 2.24 -11.26
CA ALA A 1 -5.43 1.73 -12.52
C ALA A 1 -4.30 0.78 -12.15
N GLN A 2 -4.18 -0.38 -12.80
CA GLN A 2 -3.05 -1.28 -12.56
C GLN A 2 -1.74 -0.55 -12.87
N ALA A 3 -0.71 -0.73 -12.03
CA ALA A 3 0.62 -0.17 -12.21
C ALA A 3 1.14 -0.30 -13.65
N LEU A 4 0.81 -1.39 -14.34
CA LEU A 4 1.25 -1.69 -15.70
C LEU A 4 0.76 -0.68 -16.77
N TYR A 5 -0.40 -0.04 -16.58
CA TYR A 5 -0.90 0.94 -17.57
C TYR A 5 -0.16 2.27 -17.49
N VAL A 6 0.14 2.67 -16.26
CA VAL A 6 0.73 3.97 -15.91
C VAL A 6 2.27 3.93 -15.97
N PHE A 7 2.89 2.75 -15.91
CA PHE A 7 4.32 2.60 -16.06
C PHE A 7 4.69 1.94 -17.40
N SER A 8 5.55 2.60 -18.17
CA SER A 8 6.14 2.07 -19.41
C SER A 8 7.66 2.16 -19.34
N ASP A 9 8.35 1.07 -19.62
CA ASP A 9 9.81 0.98 -19.58
C ASP A 9 10.48 1.36 -18.24
N GLY A 10 9.79 1.17 -17.11
CA GLY A 10 10.29 1.58 -15.80
C GLY A 10 10.22 3.09 -15.57
N LYS A 11 9.47 3.82 -16.41
CA LYS A 11 9.14 5.22 -16.20
C LYS A 11 7.64 5.38 -16.07
N MET A 12 7.23 6.32 -15.24
CA MET A 12 5.83 6.69 -15.14
C MET A 12 5.43 7.50 -16.37
N ASN A 13 4.39 7.05 -17.06
CA ASN A 13 3.77 7.72 -18.18
C ASN A 13 2.70 8.68 -17.66
N ILE A 14 3.11 9.93 -17.42
CA ILE A 14 2.23 10.99 -16.91
C ILE A 14 1.08 11.27 -17.89
N GLU A 15 1.33 11.22 -19.19
CA GLU A 15 0.30 11.52 -20.21
C GLU A 15 -0.88 10.55 -20.10
N ARG A 16 -0.60 9.25 -19.95
CA ARG A 16 -1.64 8.23 -19.72
C ARG A 16 -2.37 8.44 -18.40
N LEU A 17 -1.66 8.85 -17.36
CA LEU A 17 -2.25 9.12 -16.06
C LEU A 17 -3.20 10.33 -16.12
N THR A 18 -2.78 11.41 -16.77
CA THR A 18 -3.60 12.60 -17.02
C THR A 18 -4.84 12.24 -17.83
N GLN A 19 -4.70 11.47 -18.91
CA GLN A 19 -5.83 11.02 -19.71
C GLN A 19 -6.85 10.19 -18.90
N LEU A 20 -6.37 9.33 -17.99
CA LEU A 20 -7.26 8.60 -17.09
C LEU A 20 -8.01 9.54 -16.16
N VAL A 21 -7.31 10.50 -15.55
CA VAL A 21 -7.92 11.50 -14.66
C VAL A 21 -8.95 12.35 -15.39
N GLU A 22 -8.66 12.79 -16.63
CA GLU A 22 -9.61 13.54 -17.46
C GLU A 22 -10.85 12.71 -17.81
N LEU A 23 -10.70 11.40 -18.02
CA LEU A 23 -11.79 10.52 -18.43
C LEU A 23 -12.73 10.13 -17.28
N VAL A 24 -12.18 9.84 -16.10
CA VAL A 24 -12.97 9.25 -14.99
C VAL A 24 -12.96 10.06 -13.70
N GLY A 25 -12.14 11.11 -13.60
CA GLY A 25 -11.91 11.87 -12.37
C GLY A 25 -10.93 11.15 -11.44
N LYS A 26 -10.08 11.91 -10.75
CA LYS A 26 -9.07 11.33 -9.84
C LYS A 26 -9.71 10.65 -8.63
N GLU A 27 -10.89 11.12 -8.22
CA GLU A 27 -11.70 10.58 -7.11
C GLU A 27 -12.17 9.14 -7.35
N ARG A 28 -12.02 8.62 -8.57
CA ARG A 28 -12.33 7.23 -8.94
C ARG A 28 -11.09 6.40 -9.23
N LEU A 29 -9.91 6.92 -8.93
CA LEU A 29 -8.64 6.29 -9.22
C LEU A 29 -7.90 5.91 -7.94
N ILE A 30 -7.59 4.61 -7.83
CA ILE A 30 -6.60 4.08 -6.91
C ILE A 30 -5.33 3.80 -7.71
N LEU A 31 -4.19 4.30 -7.22
CA LEU A 31 -2.88 3.94 -7.77
C LEU A 31 -2.31 2.77 -6.98
N ASP A 32 -2.14 1.65 -7.69
CA ASP A 32 -1.47 0.46 -7.20
C ASP A 32 0.05 0.62 -7.39
N LEU A 33 0.80 0.67 -6.28
CA LEU A 33 2.23 0.88 -6.22
C LEU A 33 2.89 -0.35 -5.60
N SER A 34 3.47 -1.19 -6.45
CA SER A 34 4.32 -2.28 -5.98
C SER A 34 5.71 -1.75 -5.60
N CYS A 35 6.11 -1.92 -4.35
CA CYS A 35 7.32 -1.35 -3.78
C CYS A 35 8.31 -2.43 -3.37
N ARG A 36 9.58 -2.20 -3.67
CA ARG A 36 10.68 -3.09 -3.28
C ARG A 36 11.88 -2.29 -2.82
N LYS A 37 12.57 -2.76 -1.77
CA LYS A 37 13.74 -2.07 -1.23
C LYS A 37 14.95 -2.31 -2.14
N LYS A 38 15.66 -1.23 -2.48
CA LYS A 38 16.90 -1.22 -3.25
C LYS A 38 17.84 -0.17 -2.67
N ASP A 39 19.01 -0.61 -2.25
CA ASP A 39 20.07 0.26 -1.70
C ASP A 39 19.56 1.19 -0.57
N GLY A 40 18.75 0.62 0.35
CA GLY A 40 18.20 1.35 1.50
C GLY A 40 16.99 2.24 1.19
N ARG A 41 16.51 2.30 -0.04
CA ARG A 41 15.33 3.08 -0.44
C ARG A 41 14.27 2.22 -1.09
N TYR A 42 13.00 2.59 -0.98
CA TYR A 42 11.92 1.92 -1.69
C TYR A 42 11.78 2.49 -3.10
N ALA A 43 11.74 1.62 -4.08
CA ALA A 43 11.48 1.98 -5.47
C ALA A 43 10.23 1.25 -5.96
N ILE A 44 9.48 1.91 -6.86
CA ILE A 44 8.35 1.27 -7.52
C ILE A 44 8.91 0.24 -8.51
N VAL A 45 8.39 -0.97 -8.46
CA VAL A 45 8.72 -2.06 -9.38
C VAL A 45 7.55 -2.34 -10.31
N THR A 46 7.88 -2.71 -11.53
CA THR A 46 6.96 -2.92 -12.65
C THR A 46 7.29 -4.26 -13.33
N ASP A 47 6.48 -4.66 -14.31
CA ASP A 47 6.65 -5.94 -15.03
C ASP A 47 6.75 -7.13 -14.08
N ARG A 48 5.66 -7.43 -13.38
CA ARG A 48 5.58 -8.52 -12.39
C ARG A 48 6.73 -8.47 -11.36
N TRP A 49 7.02 -7.26 -10.89
CA TRP A 49 8.06 -6.99 -9.88
C TRP A 49 9.51 -7.24 -10.33
N GLN A 50 9.74 -7.46 -11.63
CA GLN A 50 11.07 -7.78 -12.17
C GLN A 50 11.89 -6.52 -12.50
N LYS A 51 11.23 -5.41 -12.87
CA LYS A 51 11.90 -4.19 -13.33
C LYS A 51 11.72 -3.04 -12.33
N PHE A 52 12.80 -2.63 -11.69
CA PHE A 52 12.86 -1.38 -10.92
C PHE A 52 12.64 -0.18 -11.84
N SER A 53 11.77 0.73 -11.41
CA SER A 53 11.65 2.06 -12.01
C SER A 53 12.68 3.03 -11.42
N ASP A 54 12.82 4.19 -12.05
CA ASP A 54 13.57 5.31 -11.49
C ASP A 54 12.76 6.13 -10.46
N VAL A 55 11.56 5.65 -10.08
CA VAL A 55 10.65 6.32 -9.16
C VAL A 55 10.79 5.72 -7.76
N PHE A 56 11.33 6.52 -6.85
CA PHE A 56 11.45 6.18 -5.43
C PHE A 56 10.18 6.57 -4.66
N VAL A 57 9.88 5.82 -3.61
CA VAL A 57 8.77 6.11 -2.71
C VAL A 57 9.29 7.02 -1.61
N ASP A 58 8.90 8.29 -1.67
CA ASP A 58 9.23 9.34 -0.71
C ASP A 58 8.12 10.38 -0.69
N GLY A 59 8.17 11.33 0.27
CA GLY A 59 7.15 12.38 0.40
C GLY A 59 6.90 13.18 -0.88
N PRO A 60 7.93 13.77 -1.53
CA PRO A 60 7.74 14.50 -2.77
C PRO A 60 7.11 13.67 -3.89
N THR A 61 7.42 12.37 -3.96
CA THR A 61 6.80 11.47 -4.93
C THR A 61 5.35 11.15 -4.59
N LEU A 62 5.03 10.83 -3.34
CA LEU A 62 3.66 10.59 -2.91
C LEU A 62 2.77 11.83 -3.11
N GLU A 63 3.29 13.02 -2.80
CA GLU A 63 2.61 14.31 -3.06
C GLU A 63 2.28 14.48 -4.55
N ARG A 64 3.27 14.27 -5.42
CA ARG A 64 3.08 14.37 -6.87
C ARG A 64 2.07 13.35 -7.38
N LEU A 65 2.11 12.11 -6.89
CA LEU A 65 1.20 11.04 -7.33
C LEU A 65 -0.24 11.28 -6.87
N ALA A 66 -0.43 11.89 -5.69
CA ALA A 66 -1.74 12.18 -5.13
C ALA A 66 -2.54 13.23 -5.94
N ALA A 67 -1.88 13.98 -6.82
CA ALA A 67 -2.56 14.83 -7.78
C ALA A 67 -3.43 14.03 -8.77
N TYR A 68 -3.18 12.73 -8.94
CA TYR A 68 -3.79 11.89 -9.97
C TYR A 68 -4.68 10.76 -9.43
N ALA A 69 -4.83 10.65 -8.11
CA ALA A 69 -5.59 9.58 -7.47
C ALA A 69 -6.23 10.03 -6.16
N ASP A 70 -7.21 9.27 -5.70
CA ASP A 70 -7.88 9.47 -4.42
C ASP A 70 -7.28 8.60 -3.31
N GLU A 71 -6.66 7.47 -3.68
CA GLU A 71 -6.05 6.54 -2.74
C GLU A 71 -4.80 5.86 -3.35
N PHE A 72 -3.87 5.47 -2.48
CA PHE A 72 -2.79 4.53 -2.81
C PHE A 72 -3.09 3.13 -2.28
N LEU A 73 -2.87 2.13 -3.12
CA LEU A 73 -2.73 0.74 -2.71
C LEU A 73 -1.25 0.35 -2.84
N VAL A 74 -0.57 0.07 -1.74
CA VAL A 74 0.88 -0.12 -1.72
C VAL A 74 1.23 -1.55 -1.35
N HIS A 75 1.91 -2.25 -2.26
CA HIS A 75 2.33 -3.64 -2.07
C HIS A 75 3.79 -3.73 -1.62
N GLY A 76 4.03 -4.38 -0.48
CA GLY A 76 5.38 -4.74 -0.02
C GLY A 76 5.84 -6.04 -0.68
N VAL A 77 6.44 -5.97 -1.87
CA VAL A 77 6.73 -7.14 -2.73
C VAL A 77 7.57 -8.21 -2.03
N ASP A 78 8.53 -7.80 -1.19
CA ASP A 78 9.42 -8.76 -0.53
C ASP A 78 8.71 -9.61 0.54
N VAL A 79 7.57 -9.16 1.08
CA VAL A 79 6.81 -9.84 2.14
C VAL A 79 5.43 -10.34 1.72
N GLU A 80 4.90 -9.87 0.59
CA GLU A 80 3.56 -10.21 0.10
C GLU A 80 3.36 -11.72 -0.09
N GLY A 81 2.25 -12.25 0.44
CA GLY A 81 1.87 -13.67 0.30
C GLY A 81 2.74 -14.67 1.07
N LYS A 82 3.82 -14.23 1.72
CA LYS A 82 4.79 -15.14 2.38
C LYS A 82 4.47 -15.43 3.85
N ARG A 83 3.57 -14.67 4.49
CA ARG A 83 3.28 -14.74 5.95
C ARG A 83 4.55 -14.64 6.81
N LEU A 84 5.53 -13.83 6.38
CA LEU A 84 6.84 -13.65 7.06
C LEU A 84 6.89 -12.36 7.90
N GLY A 85 5.74 -11.73 8.16
CA GLY A 85 5.65 -10.44 8.82
C GLY A 85 5.66 -9.26 7.85
N ILE A 86 5.33 -8.09 8.37
CA ILE A 86 5.15 -6.84 7.62
C ILE A 86 6.47 -6.16 7.27
N ASP A 87 6.43 -5.30 6.26
CA ASP A 87 7.50 -4.32 5.99
C ASP A 87 7.23 -3.02 6.77
N GLU A 88 7.63 -3.00 8.04
CA GLU A 88 7.32 -1.90 8.98
C GLU A 88 7.94 -0.56 8.54
N GLU A 89 9.13 -0.57 7.94
CA GLU A 89 9.79 0.64 7.43
C GLU A 89 8.99 1.28 6.28
N LEU A 90 8.46 0.45 5.37
CA LEU A 90 7.59 0.95 4.31
C LEU A 90 6.30 1.54 4.90
N VAL A 91 5.69 0.87 5.87
CA VAL A 91 4.48 1.36 6.54
C VAL A 91 4.74 2.70 7.25
N GLU A 92 5.88 2.85 7.94
CA GLU A 92 6.26 4.11 8.59
C GLU A 92 6.46 5.26 7.58
N LEU A 93 7.09 4.96 6.44
CA LEU A 93 7.26 5.90 5.34
C LEU A 93 5.90 6.39 4.84
N LEU A 94 4.97 5.47 4.57
CA LEU A 94 3.62 5.80 4.09
C LEU A 94 2.84 6.63 5.13
N GLY A 95 2.83 6.20 6.40
CA GLY A 95 2.12 6.91 7.47
C GLY A 95 2.67 8.31 7.73
N SER A 96 3.96 8.54 7.44
CA SER A 96 4.60 9.84 7.59
C SER A 96 4.37 10.77 6.41
N HIS A 97 4.25 10.24 5.19
CA HIS A 97 4.40 11.03 3.98
C HIS A 97 3.21 11.01 3.02
N SER A 98 2.32 10.04 3.11
CA SER A 98 1.18 9.99 2.20
C SER A 98 0.21 11.14 2.48
N PRO A 99 -0.18 11.94 1.48
CA PRO A 99 -1.14 13.03 1.65
C PRO A 99 -2.60 12.58 1.48
N ILE A 100 -2.83 11.37 0.98
CA ILE A 100 -4.15 10.78 0.70
C ILE A 100 -4.29 9.42 1.41
N PRO A 101 -5.51 8.87 1.55
CA PRO A 101 -5.70 7.52 2.07
C PRO A 101 -4.74 6.51 1.43
N THR A 102 -4.26 5.57 2.25
CA THR A 102 -3.29 4.58 1.81
C THR A 102 -3.56 3.25 2.47
N THR A 103 -3.71 2.23 1.64
CA THR A 103 -3.88 0.85 2.07
C THR A 103 -2.60 0.07 1.77
N TYR A 104 -2.02 -0.56 2.79
CA TYR A 104 -0.88 -1.44 2.68
C TYR A 104 -1.31 -2.89 2.42
N ALA A 105 -0.61 -3.57 1.51
CA ALA A 105 -0.80 -4.97 1.20
C ALA A 105 0.52 -5.72 1.28
N GLY A 106 0.64 -6.63 2.27
CA GLY A 106 1.80 -7.52 2.34
C GLY A 106 2.07 -8.07 3.73
N GLY A 107 2.52 -9.32 3.81
CA GLY A 107 3.24 -9.85 4.96
C GLY A 107 2.44 -10.19 6.23
N VAL A 108 1.24 -9.61 6.43
CA VAL A 108 0.43 -9.83 7.64
C VAL A 108 0.25 -11.32 7.90
N SER A 109 0.53 -11.74 9.13
CA SER A 109 0.46 -13.13 9.58
C SER A 109 -0.18 -13.29 10.96
N THR A 110 -0.13 -12.25 11.80
CA THR A 110 -0.59 -12.28 13.19
C THR A 110 -1.41 -11.04 13.56
N MET A 111 -2.10 -11.06 14.70
CA MET A 111 -2.76 -9.86 15.25
C MET A 111 -1.73 -8.77 15.63
N ASP A 112 -0.54 -9.15 16.09
CA ASP A 112 0.53 -8.22 16.43
C ASP A 112 1.01 -7.42 15.21
N ASP A 113 0.97 -8.01 14.01
CA ASP A 113 1.27 -7.29 12.77
C ASP A 113 0.28 -6.13 12.53
N LEU A 114 -1.00 -6.31 12.87
CA LEU A 114 -2.02 -5.25 12.73
C LEU A 114 -1.74 -4.07 13.68
N GLU A 115 -1.34 -4.38 14.92
CA GLU A 115 -0.95 -3.35 15.90
C GLU A 115 0.31 -2.60 15.47
N ARG A 116 1.31 -3.32 14.94
CA ARG A 116 2.53 -2.71 14.40
C ARG A 116 2.23 -1.81 13.21
N ILE A 117 1.39 -2.24 12.28
CA ILE A 117 0.95 -1.40 11.15
C ILE A 117 0.26 -0.14 11.67
N LYS A 118 -0.69 -0.27 12.59
CA LYS A 118 -1.40 0.88 13.16
C LYS A 118 -0.44 1.88 13.79
N LYS A 119 0.55 1.40 14.55
CA LYS A 119 1.56 2.23 15.22
C LYS A 119 2.51 2.89 14.22
N ALA A 120 3.18 2.10 13.37
CA ALA A 120 4.14 2.60 12.38
C ALA A 120 3.47 3.54 11.36
N GLY A 121 2.28 3.16 10.90
CA GLY A 121 1.45 3.94 9.98
C GLY A 121 0.77 5.14 10.62
N LYS A 122 0.99 5.39 11.92
CA LYS A 122 0.42 6.53 12.68
C LYS A 122 -1.10 6.59 12.60
N SER A 123 -1.76 5.43 12.52
CA SER A 123 -3.21 5.30 12.29
C SER A 123 -3.72 5.96 11.00
N ARG A 124 -2.84 6.14 10.00
CA ARG A 124 -3.14 6.72 8.68
C ARG A 124 -3.01 5.72 7.53
N VAL A 125 -2.59 4.50 7.83
CA VAL A 125 -2.37 3.44 6.85
C VAL A 125 -3.31 2.29 7.18
N ASP A 126 -4.22 2.01 6.26
CA ASP A 126 -5.09 0.84 6.30
C ASP A 126 -4.33 -0.40 5.83
N VAL A 127 -4.90 -1.59 6.03
CA VAL A 127 -4.25 -2.86 5.69
C VAL A 127 -5.20 -3.86 5.05
N THR A 128 -4.71 -4.57 4.05
CA THR A 128 -5.36 -5.78 3.53
C THR A 128 -4.80 -7.04 4.18
N VAL A 129 -5.69 -7.95 4.55
CA VAL A 129 -5.33 -9.28 5.06
C VAL A 129 -5.98 -10.32 4.17
N GLY A 130 -5.15 -11.13 3.50
CA GLY A 130 -5.60 -12.17 2.58
C GLY A 130 -5.28 -13.55 3.14
N SER A 131 -4.22 -14.18 2.63
CA SER A 131 -3.89 -15.57 2.89
C SER A 131 -3.69 -15.94 4.37
N ALA A 132 -3.41 -14.99 5.27
CA ALA A 132 -3.28 -15.28 6.69
C ALA A 132 -4.61 -15.59 7.38
N LEU A 133 -5.75 -15.18 6.81
CA LEU A 133 -7.05 -15.44 7.41
C LEU A 133 -7.41 -16.93 7.37
N ASP A 134 -7.98 -17.44 8.45
CA ASP A 134 -8.49 -18.81 8.59
C ASP A 134 -9.52 -19.18 7.52
N ILE A 135 -10.38 -18.25 7.13
CA ILE A 135 -11.34 -18.42 6.02
C ILE A 135 -10.67 -18.65 4.66
N PHE A 136 -9.37 -18.37 4.53
CA PHE A 136 -8.54 -18.64 3.35
C PHE A 136 -7.44 -19.68 3.61
N GLY A 137 -7.53 -20.45 4.71
CA GLY A 137 -6.56 -21.48 5.07
C GLY A 137 -5.29 -20.96 5.76
N GLY A 138 -5.37 -19.80 6.40
CA GLY A 138 -4.35 -19.33 7.33
C GLY A 138 -4.68 -19.62 8.80
N ASP A 139 -3.89 -19.03 9.70
CA ASP A 139 -4.00 -19.27 11.14
C ASP A 139 -4.60 -18.08 11.90
N LEU A 140 -4.86 -16.96 11.21
CA LEU A 140 -5.38 -15.73 11.80
C LEU A 140 -6.92 -15.75 11.76
N PRO A 141 -7.62 -15.75 12.91
CA PRO A 141 -9.08 -15.81 12.92
C PRO A 141 -9.71 -14.55 12.32
N TYR A 142 -10.55 -14.70 11.28
CA TYR A 142 -11.25 -13.58 10.66
C TYR A 142 -12.06 -12.75 11.65
N ASP A 143 -12.77 -13.43 12.56
CA ASP A 143 -13.61 -12.78 13.57
C ASP A 143 -12.80 -11.88 14.52
N ASP A 144 -11.56 -12.26 14.84
CA ASP A 144 -10.70 -11.48 15.72
C ASP A 144 -10.16 -10.23 15.00
N VAL A 145 -9.83 -10.34 13.70
CA VAL A 145 -9.47 -9.18 12.87
C VAL A 145 -10.63 -8.19 12.77
N VAL A 146 -11.85 -8.67 12.52
CA VAL A 146 -13.06 -7.82 12.45
C VAL A 146 -13.35 -7.14 13.80
N ARG A 147 -13.23 -7.88 14.90
CA ARG A 147 -13.43 -7.34 16.26
C ARG A 147 -12.41 -6.24 16.56
N TRP A 148 -11.13 -6.53 16.32
CA TRP A 148 -10.05 -5.57 16.46
C TRP A 148 -10.31 -4.29 15.66
N HIS A 149 -10.70 -4.42 14.39
CA HIS A 149 -11.00 -3.25 13.54
C HIS A 149 -12.17 -2.41 14.08
N LYS A 150 -13.24 -3.06 14.59
CA LYS A 150 -14.37 -2.36 15.22
C LYS A 150 -13.93 -1.59 16.47
N GLU A 151 -13.07 -2.16 17.30
CA GLU A 151 -12.52 -1.50 18.48
C GLU A 151 -11.72 -0.24 18.11
N GLN A 152 -10.91 -0.30 17.03
CA GLN A 152 -10.15 0.86 16.57
C GLN A 152 -11.07 2.02 16.12
N ASN A 153 -12.15 1.71 15.40
CA ASN A 153 -13.11 2.72 14.94
C ASN A 153 -13.89 3.39 16.08
N LEU A 154 -14.06 2.71 17.21
CA LEU A 154 -14.70 3.29 18.39
C LEU A 154 -13.77 4.26 19.13
N VAL A 155 -12.45 4.01 19.10
CA VAL A 155 -11.43 4.88 19.70
C VAL A 155 -11.24 6.15 18.87
N SER A 156 -11.14 6.05 17.53
CA SER A 156 -10.92 7.21 16.65
C SER A 156 -12.10 8.20 16.58
N LYS A 157 -13.29 7.81 17.08
CA LYS A 157 -14.50 8.65 17.13
C LYS A 157 -14.68 9.37 18.48
N ARG A 158 -13.77 9.17 19.44
CA ARG A 158 -13.75 9.86 20.74
C ARG A 158 -12.72 10.98 20.71
#